data_AF-A0A3D4QTF1-F1
#
_entry.id   AF-A0A3D4QTF1-F1
#
_cell.length_a   1.000
_cell.length_b   1.000
_cell.length_c   1.000
_cell.angle_alpha   90.00
_cell.angle_beta   90.00
_cell.angle_gamma   90.00
#
_symmetry.space_group_name_H-M   'P 1'
#
loop_
_entity.id
_entity.type
_entity.pdbx_description
1 polymer ?
#
loop_
_entity_poly.entity_id
_entity_poly.type
_entity_poly.pdbx_seq_one_letter_code
_entity_poly.pdbx_strand_id
1 'polypeptide(L)'
;MNLPFKKWLGRARDKPTTNFWSNVQSFFFGSTSSGKTVNERTALQTTAVYACVRILSETIASLPLHTYRYTENGKEKATDHDLYYILHSEPNPEMTSFVFRETLMGHLLLWGNAYAQIIRDGRGKVMALYPLMPDRVEAQRTEKGDLFYLYQKEGQQYPLRSDEVLHIPGLGFDGVVGHSPIAMAKNAIGMAIATEEYGAKFFANGANPGGVLEHPGIVKDPARVRDSWNAVYQGSSNAHRVAVLEEGMKFQSIGIPPEQAQFIATRKFQINEIA
;
A
#
# COMPACT_ATOMS: atom_id res chain seq x y z
N MET A 1 -4.49 29.91 58.68
CA MET A 1 -3.77 28.90 57.90
C MET A 1 -4.78 27.85 57.46
N ASN A 2 -5.46 28.09 56.34
CA ASN A 2 -6.52 27.22 55.82
C ASN A 2 -6.08 26.66 54.47
N LEU A 3 -5.74 25.38 54.44
CA LEU A 3 -5.56 24.63 53.19
C LEU A 3 -6.93 24.13 52.72
N PRO A 4 -7.39 24.45 51.49
CA PRO A 4 -8.63 23.89 50.99
C PRO A 4 -8.37 22.52 50.35
N PHE A 5 -8.53 21.46 51.16
CA PHE A 5 -8.76 20.10 50.67
C PHE A 5 -10.19 19.98 50.13
N LYS A 6 -10.46 20.54 48.94
CA LYS A 6 -11.73 20.27 48.23
C LYS A 6 -11.65 20.66 46.76
N LYS A 7 -11.35 19.68 45.90
CA LYS A 7 -11.76 19.53 44.47
C LYS A 7 -10.84 18.53 43.75
N TRP A 8 -10.90 17.27 44.15
CA TRP A 8 -10.29 16.18 43.37
C TRP A 8 -11.19 14.96 43.43
N LEU A 9 -12.43 15.11 42.96
CA LEU A 9 -13.38 14.02 42.74
C LEU A 9 -14.37 14.55 41.71
N GLY A 10 -14.25 14.12 40.44
CA GLY A 10 -15.29 14.35 39.44
C GLY A 10 -14.88 14.91 38.08
N ARG A 11 -13.59 15.10 37.76
CA ARG A 11 -13.20 15.31 36.35
C ARG A 11 -12.56 14.04 35.83
N ALA A 12 -13.26 13.33 34.95
CA ALA A 12 -12.61 12.38 34.06
C ALA A 12 -11.46 13.13 33.38
N ARG A 13 -10.27 12.53 33.32
CA ARG A 13 -9.13 13.10 32.57
C ARG A 13 -9.64 13.42 31.16
N ASP A 14 -9.32 14.62 30.66
CA ASP A 14 -9.81 15.09 29.36
C ASP A 14 -9.58 14.04 28.27
N LYS A 15 -10.58 13.85 27.40
CA LYS A 15 -10.51 12.90 26.30
C LYS A 15 -9.33 13.30 25.38
N PRO A 16 -8.57 12.34 24.83
CA PRO A 16 -7.44 12.65 23.96
C PRO A 16 -7.90 13.45 22.72
N THR A 17 -7.35 14.65 22.56
CA THR A 17 -7.57 15.58 21.43
C THR A 17 -6.36 15.54 20.49
N THR A 18 -6.02 14.36 19.97
CA THR A 18 -4.85 14.24 19.08
C THR A 18 -5.26 14.54 17.64
N ASN A 19 -4.75 15.63 17.07
CA ASN A 19 -4.79 15.87 15.63
C ASN A 19 -3.67 15.06 14.96
N PHE A 20 -4.03 13.85 14.49
CA PHE A 20 -3.13 12.84 13.93
C PHE A 20 -2.42 13.27 12.63
N TRP A 21 -3.01 14.20 11.87
CA TRP A 21 -2.67 14.41 10.46
C TRP A 21 -1.36 15.17 10.17
N SER A 22 -0.84 16.00 11.07
CA SER A 22 0.31 16.85 10.75
C SER A 22 1.67 16.14 10.78
N ASN A 23 1.84 15.09 11.59
CA ASN A 23 3.13 14.41 11.79
C ASN A 23 3.27 13.07 11.05
N VAL A 24 2.17 12.49 10.59
CA VAL A 24 2.12 11.15 9.97
C VAL A 24 2.42 11.22 8.47
N GLN A 25 1.98 12.27 7.78
CA GLN A 25 2.15 12.39 6.33
C GLN A 25 3.63 12.34 5.90
N SER A 26 4.53 12.96 6.67
CA SER A 26 5.98 12.96 6.40
C SER A 26 6.60 11.56 6.56
N PHE A 27 6.21 10.83 7.61
CA PHE A 27 6.77 9.49 7.90
C PHE A 27 6.27 8.44 6.92
N PHE A 28 5.01 8.51 6.51
CA PHE A 28 4.36 7.52 5.64
C PHE A 28 4.59 7.77 4.14
N PHE A 29 4.77 9.03 3.69
CA PHE A 29 4.91 9.40 2.27
C PHE A 29 6.32 9.84 1.83
N GLY A 30 7.34 9.71 2.70
CA GLY A 30 8.74 9.99 2.34
C GLY A 30 9.36 8.97 1.37
N SER A 31 10.40 9.38 0.63
CA SER A 31 11.18 8.51 -0.25
C SER A 31 11.77 7.32 0.50
N THR A 32 11.85 6.16 -0.17
CA THR A 32 12.49 4.98 0.41
C THR A 32 14.01 5.09 0.38
N SER A 33 14.71 4.30 1.19
CA SER A 33 16.19 4.23 1.16
C SER A 33 16.75 3.85 -0.22
N SER A 34 15.96 3.14 -1.03
CA SER A 34 16.31 2.78 -2.42
C SER A 34 16.10 3.92 -3.43
N GLY A 35 15.50 5.04 -3.02
CA GLY A 35 15.10 6.14 -3.91
C GLY A 35 13.82 5.88 -4.72
N LYS A 36 13.17 4.71 -4.57
CA LYS A 36 11.89 4.41 -5.21
C LYS A 36 10.71 4.97 -4.42
N THR A 37 9.68 5.41 -5.14
CA THR A 37 8.42 5.86 -4.55
C THR A 37 7.52 4.66 -4.29
N VAL A 38 7.15 4.45 -3.03
CA VAL A 38 6.24 3.37 -2.62
C VAL A 38 4.94 3.97 -2.10
N ASN A 39 3.84 3.57 -2.74
CA ASN A 39 2.47 3.79 -2.32
C ASN A 39 1.67 2.52 -2.63
N GLU A 40 0.36 2.52 -2.34
CA GLU A 40 -0.48 1.33 -2.50
C GLU A 40 -0.52 0.84 -3.95
N ARG A 41 -0.51 1.77 -4.92
CA ARG A 41 -0.51 1.43 -6.35
C ARG A 41 0.82 0.84 -6.80
N THR A 42 1.95 1.47 -6.45
CA THR A 42 3.27 0.97 -6.85
C THR A 42 3.65 -0.30 -6.08
N ALA A 43 3.19 -0.44 -4.83
CA ALA A 43 3.36 -1.67 -4.07
C ALA A 43 2.59 -2.84 -4.70
N LEU A 44 1.33 -2.64 -5.13
CA LEU A 44 0.56 -3.67 -5.83
C LEU A 44 1.18 -4.12 -7.17
N GLN A 45 2.03 -3.31 -7.79
CA GLN A 45 2.79 -3.73 -8.98
C GLN A 45 3.88 -4.75 -8.62
N THR A 46 4.30 -4.83 -7.36
CA THR A 46 5.21 -5.86 -6.88
C THR A 46 4.45 -7.18 -6.73
N THR A 47 4.85 -8.19 -7.50
CA THR A 47 4.15 -9.49 -7.56
C THR A 47 3.96 -10.17 -6.20
N ALA A 48 4.95 -10.06 -5.30
CA ALA A 48 4.85 -10.59 -3.94
C ALA A 48 3.74 -9.90 -3.13
N VAL A 49 3.68 -8.56 -3.15
CA VAL A 49 2.63 -7.80 -2.46
C VAL A 49 1.26 -8.14 -3.03
N TYR A 50 1.12 -8.18 -4.36
CA TYR A 50 -0.13 -8.56 -5.01
C TYR A 50 -0.60 -9.95 -4.58
N ALA A 51 0.31 -10.93 -4.55
CA ALA A 51 -0.01 -12.28 -4.12
C ALA A 51 -0.47 -12.34 -2.65
N CYS A 52 0.23 -11.66 -1.73
CA CYS A 52 -0.15 -11.61 -0.33
C CYS A 52 -1.53 -10.96 -0.13
N VAL A 53 -1.77 -9.81 -0.77
CA VAL A 53 -3.06 -9.11 -0.69
C VAL A 53 -4.18 -10.00 -1.24
N ARG A 54 -3.98 -10.59 -2.42
CA ARG A 54 -4.97 -11.46 -3.05
C ARG A 54 -5.30 -12.67 -2.18
N ILE A 55 -4.30 -13.41 -1.73
CA ILE A 55 -4.50 -14.63 -0.93
C ILE A 55 -5.24 -14.31 0.37
N LEU A 56 -4.83 -13.28 1.10
CA LEU A 56 -5.45 -12.92 2.37
C LEU A 56 -6.89 -12.43 2.16
N SER A 57 -7.12 -11.56 1.17
CA SER A 57 -8.44 -11.01 0.87
C SER A 57 -9.42 -12.08 0.38
N GLU A 58 -9.02 -12.93 -0.57
CA GLU A 58 -9.86 -14.04 -1.07
C GLU A 58 -10.15 -15.05 0.05
N THR A 59 -9.15 -15.38 0.88
CA THR A 59 -9.32 -16.32 2.00
C THR A 59 -10.36 -15.80 2.99
N ILE A 60 -10.24 -14.55 3.45
CA ILE A 60 -11.20 -13.97 4.39
C ILE A 60 -12.59 -13.82 3.77
N ALA A 61 -12.68 -13.44 2.50
CA ALA A 61 -13.93 -13.34 1.78
C ALA A 61 -14.65 -14.69 1.62
N SER A 62 -13.89 -15.78 1.47
CA SER A 62 -14.45 -17.14 1.30
C SER A 62 -15.13 -17.68 2.56
N LEU A 63 -14.79 -17.16 3.75
CA LEU A 63 -15.38 -17.62 5.00
C LEU A 63 -16.86 -17.20 5.05
N PRO A 64 -17.79 -18.07 5.49
CA PRO A 64 -19.20 -17.68 5.60
C PRO A 64 -19.40 -16.71 6.79
N LEU A 65 -20.04 -15.56 6.53
CA LEU A 65 -20.45 -14.62 7.57
C LEU A 65 -21.95 -14.79 7.84
N HIS A 66 -22.29 -15.35 9.00
CA HIS A 66 -23.68 -15.58 9.43
C HIS A 66 -23.96 -14.82 10.72
N THR A 67 -25.18 -14.30 10.86
CA THR A 67 -25.70 -13.80 12.14
C THR A 67 -26.17 -14.96 13.01
N TYR A 68 -25.95 -14.84 14.31
CA TYR A 68 -26.38 -15.81 15.31
C TYR A 68 -27.14 -15.10 16.43
N ARG A 69 -28.11 -15.79 17.04
CA ARG A 69 -28.76 -15.35 18.28
C ARG A 69 -28.53 -16.35 19.40
N TYR A 70 -28.48 -15.82 20.62
CA TYR A 70 -28.38 -16.62 21.83
C TYR A 70 -29.79 -17.11 22.21
N THR A 71 -29.88 -18.38 22.58
CA THR A 71 -31.07 -19.06 23.09
C THR A 71 -30.73 -19.71 24.43
N GLU A 72 -31.73 -20.19 25.16
CA GLU A 72 -31.53 -20.91 26.44
C GLU A 72 -30.65 -22.17 26.26
N ASN A 73 -30.67 -22.77 25.07
CA ASN A 73 -29.94 -24.00 24.75
C ASN A 73 -28.63 -23.76 23.97
N GLY A 74 -28.22 -22.50 23.74
CA GLY A 74 -26.96 -22.17 23.06
C GLY A 74 -27.09 -21.09 21.99
N LYS A 75 -26.54 -21.35 20.79
CA LYS A 75 -26.53 -20.40 19.66
C LYS A 75 -27.19 -21.01 18.43
N GLU A 76 -28.05 -20.25 17.77
CA GLU A 76 -28.66 -20.64 16.50
C GLU A 76 -28.42 -19.58 15.43
N LYS A 77 -28.43 -19.99 14.16
CA LYS A 77 -28.30 -19.06 13.02
C LYS A 77 -29.56 -18.20 12.93
N ALA A 78 -29.39 -16.89 12.93
CA ALA A 78 -30.48 -15.91 12.85
C ALA A 78 -30.64 -15.41 11.41
N THR A 79 -31.14 -16.27 10.52
CA THR A 79 -31.32 -15.94 9.09
C THR A 79 -32.42 -14.91 8.84
N ASP A 80 -33.30 -14.73 9.82
CA ASP A 80 -34.38 -13.75 9.87
C ASP A 80 -33.91 -12.34 10.24
N HIS A 81 -32.67 -12.18 10.71
CA HIS A 81 -32.14 -10.87 11.10
C HIS A 81 -31.95 -9.97 9.88
N ASP A 82 -32.33 -8.70 10.01
CA ASP A 82 -32.17 -7.67 8.96
C ASP A 82 -30.78 -7.57 8.33
N LEU A 83 -29.72 -7.88 9.09
CA LEU A 83 -28.33 -7.81 8.63
C LEU A 83 -27.87 -9.10 7.96
N TYR A 84 -28.61 -10.21 8.09
CA TYR A 84 -28.20 -11.49 7.54
C TYR A 84 -28.00 -11.36 6.02
N TYR A 85 -28.99 -10.82 5.30
CA TYR A 85 -28.88 -10.66 3.85
C TYR A 85 -27.67 -9.78 3.45
N ILE A 86 -27.54 -8.62 4.10
CA ILE A 86 -26.49 -7.62 3.81
C ILE A 86 -25.09 -8.18 4.06
N LEU A 87 -24.89 -8.87 5.17
CA LEU A 87 -23.58 -9.39 5.56
C LEU A 87 -23.25 -10.74 4.91
N HIS A 88 -24.25 -11.59 4.66
CA HIS A 88 -24.05 -12.93 4.12
C HIS A 88 -24.05 -12.96 2.59
N SER A 89 -24.97 -12.24 1.95
CA SER A 89 -25.30 -12.43 0.53
C SER A 89 -24.86 -11.24 -0.32
N GLU A 90 -25.42 -10.06 -0.04
CA GLU A 90 -25.31 -8.91 -0.93
C GLU A 90 -25.42 -7.60 -0.11
N PRO A 91 -24.30 -6.92 0.17
CA PRO A 91 -24.29 -5.70 0.95
C PRO A 91 -24.85 -4.49 0.21
N ASN A 92 -24.86 -4.52 -1.13
CA ASN A 92 -25.46 -3.52 -1.99
C ASN A 92 -25.72 -4.12 -3.40
N PRO A 93 -26.56 -3.50 -4.24
CA PRO A 93 -26.91 -4.01 -5.58
C PRO A 93 -25.75 -4.19 -6.59
N GLU A 94 -24.56 -3.70 -6.27
CA GLU A 94 -23.42 -3.67 -7.20
C GLU A 94 -22.41 -4.80 -6.94
N MET A 95 -22.47 -5.46 -5.77
CA MET A 95 -21.47 -6.46 -5.39
C MET A 95 -22.00 -7.50 -4.39
N THR A 96 -21.44 -8.70 -4.44
CA THR A 96 -21.71 -9.76 -3.46
C THR A 96 -20.98 -9.50 -2.13
N SER A 97 -21.42 -10.17 -1.06
CA SER A 97 -20.74 -10.14 0.24
C SER A 97 -19.28 -10.63 0.16
N PHE A 98 -18.99 -11.57 -0.74
CA PHE A 98 -17.62 -12.00 -1.03
C PHE A 98 -16.77 -10.81 -1.50
N VAL A 99 -17.18 -10.15 -2.59
CA VAL A 99 -16.44 -9.04 -3.20
C VAL A 99 -16.30 -7.87 -2.22
N PHE A 100 -17.33 -7.58 -1.43
CA PHE A 100 -17.26 -6.53 -0.42
C PHE A 100 -16.20 -6.82 0.65
N ARG A 101 -16.19 -8.04 1.20
CA ARG A 101 -15.23 -8.42 2.24
C ARG A 101 -13.81 -8.55 1.70
N GLU A 102 -13.67 -9.03 0.47
CA GLU A 102 -12.41 -9.02 -0.27
C GLU A 102 -11.88 -7.59 -0.41
N THR A 103 -12.75 -6.65 -0.81
CA THR A 103 -12.42 -5.23 -0.97
C THR A 103 -11.98 -4.61 0.35
N LEU A 104 -12.75 -4.81 1.43
CA LEU A 104 -12.39 -4.28 2.75
C LEU A 104 -11.09 -4.88 3.28
N MET A 105 -10.84 -6.17 3.05
CA MET A 105 -9.58 -6.79 3.43
C MET A 105 -8.41 -6.22 2.62
N GLY A 106 -8.60 -5.98 1.32
CA GLY A 106 -7.63 -5.26 0.48
C GLY A 106 -7.35 -3.86 1.02
N HIS A 107 -8.40 -3.14 1.45
CA HIS A 107 -8.26 -1.82 2.06
C HIS A 107 -7.41 -1.85 3.33
N LEU A 108 -7.65 -2.83 4.22
CA LEU A 108 -6.86 -3.05 5.42
C LEU A 108 -5.38 -3.33 5.11
N LEU A 109 -5.10 -4.20 4.14
CA LEU A 109 -3.73 -4.63 3.83
C LEU A 109 -2.91 -3.54 3.15
N LEU A 110 -3.56 -2.62 2.42
CA LEU A 110 -2.88 -1.56 1.68
C LEU A 110 -2.80 -0.26 2.51
N TRP A 111 -3.92 0.23 3.03
CA TRP A 111 -4.02 1.51 3.74
C TRP A 111 -4.05 1.37 5.27
N GLY A 112 -4.12 0.14 5.80
CA GLY A 112 -4.23 -0.09 7.24
C GLY A 112 -5.63 0.15 7.80
N ASN A 113 -6.60 0.54 6.96
CA ASN A 113 -7.94 0.92 7.37
C ASN A 113 -8.94 0.56 6.27
N ALA A 114 -10.09 0.02 6.66
CA ALA A 114 -11.20 -0.20 5.76
C ALA A 114 -12.45 0.52 6.26
N TYR A 115 -13.15 1.16 5.33
CA TYR A 115 -14.31 1.96 5.61
C TYR A 115 -15.46 1.52 4.71
N ALA A 116 -16.67 1.50 5.27
CA ALA A 116 -17.89 1.40 4.49
C ALA A 116 -18.94 2.38 5.01
N GLN A 117 -19.60 3.09 4.11
CA GLN A 117 -20.75 3.92 4.45
C GLN A 117 -21.95 3.02 4.74
N ILE A 118 -22.63 3.31 5.84
CA ILE A 118 -23.85 2.61 6.27
C ILE A 118 -25.05 3.40 5.78
N ILE A 119 -25.82 2.82 4.86
CA ILE A 119 -27.06 3.41 4.38
C ILE A 119 -28.21 2.87 5.22
N ARG A 120 -29.06 3.75 5.74
CA ARG A 120 -30.21 3.40 6.58
C ARG A 120 -31.51 3.96 6.01
N ASP A 121 -32.61 3.28 6.29
CA ASP A 121 -33.95 3.82 6.04
C ASP A 121 -34.36 4.85 7.13
N GLY A 122 -35.53 5.47 6.96
CA GLY A 122 -36.05 6.44 7.93
C GLY A 122 -36.39 5.87 9.31
N ARG A 123 -36.36 4.53 9.48
CA ARG A 123 -36.55 3.83 10.76
C ARG A 123 -35.22 3.38 11.38
N GLY A 124 -34.09 3.68 10.74
CA GLY A 124 -32.75 3.34 11.19
C GLY A 124 -32.27 1.93 10.79
N LYS A 125 -33.08 1.18 10.04
CA LYS A 125 -32.71 -0.15 9.53
C LYS A 125 -31.62 0.01 8.48
N VAL A 126 -30.54 -0.78 8.62
CA VAL A 126 -29.46 -0.79 7.62
C VAL A 126 -29.98 -1.42 6.33
N MET A 127 -29.81 -0.70 5.24
CA MET A 127 -30.27 -1.09 3.91
C MET A 127 -29.11 -1.53 3.01
N ALA A 128 -27.95 -0.89 3.14
CA ALA A 128 -26.78 -1.20 2.34
C ALA A 128 -25.47 -0.78 3.01
N LEU A 129 -24.38 -1.40 2.59
CA LEU A 129 -23.01 -1.02 2.91
C LEU A 129 -22.24 -0.74 1.63
N TYR A 130 -21.66 0.45 1.51
CA TYR A 130 -20.84 0.83 0.35
C TYR A 130 -19.39 1.05 0.79
N PRO A 131 -18.41 0.35 0.21
CA PRO A 131 -17.01 0.56 0.57
C PRO A 131 -16.59 2.00 0.22
N LEU A 132 -15.91 2.65 1.15
CA LEU A 132 -15.29 3.95 0.94
C LEU A 132 -13.79 3.74 0.73
N MET A 133 -13.27 4.38 -0.31
CA MET A 133 -11.84 4.37 -0.60
C MET A 133 -11.05 5.04 0.54
N PRO A 134 -10.09 4.34 1.19
CA PRO A 134 -9.41 4.86 2.37
C PRO A 134 -8.57 6.12 2.11
N ASP A 135 -8.01 6.27 0.91
CA ASP A 135 -7.27 7.46 0.48
C ASP A 135 -8.14 8.72 0.37
N ARG A 136 -9.47 8.57 0.46
CA ARG A 136 -10.46 9.66 0.45
C ARG A 136 -11.16 9.86 1.79
N VAL A 137 -10.78 9.11 2.83
CA VAL A 137 -11.39 9.20 4.16
C VAL A 137 -10.40 9.80 5.15
N GLU A 138 -10.83 10.86 5.82
CA GLU A 138 -10.09 11.49 6.91
C GLU A 138 -10.81 11.24 8.24
N ALA A 139 -10.22 10.47 9.15
CA ALA A 139 -10.75 10.30 10.50
C ALA A 139 -10.28 11.46 11.40
N GLN A 140 -11.22 12.15 12.04
CA GLN A 140 -10.94 13.30 12.90
C GLN A 140 -11.81 13.27 14.17
N ARG A 141 -11.39 14.03 15.19
CA ARG A 141 -12.17 14.26 16.40
C ARG A 141 -12.59 15.72 16.47
N THR A 142 -13.85 15.96 16.86
CA THR A 142 -14.32 17.32 17.17
C THR A 142 -13.63 17.84 18.43
N GLU A 143 -13.78 19.14 18.73
CA GLU A 143 -13.29 19.73 20.00
C GLU A 143 -13.86 19.04 21.24
N LYS A 144 -15.04 18.41 21.14
CA LYS A 144 -15.68 17.64 22.21
C LYS A 144 -15.16 16.19 22.31
N GLY A 145 -14.29 15.79 21.39
CA GLY A 145 -13.68 14.46 21.29
C GLY A 145 -14.51 13.44 20.51
N ASP A 146 -15.60 13.86 19.86
CA ASP A 146 -16.48 12.96 19.10
C ASP A 146 -15.84 12.63 17.74
N LEU A 147 -15.79 11.35 17.39
CA LEU A 147 -15.21 10.86 16.15
C LEU A 147 -16.16 11.12 14.97
N PHE A 148 -15.63 11.66 13.89
CA PHE A 148 -16.30 11.81 12.60
C PHE A 148 -15.31 11.55 11.47
N TYR A 149 -15.86 11.34 10.27
CA TYR A 149 -15.08 11.07 9.07
C TYR A 149 -15.38 12.12 8.02
N LEU A 150 -14.36 12.67 7.36
CA LEU A 150 -14.53 13.50 6.17
C LEU A 150 -14.27 12.64 4.95
N TYR A 151 -15.28 12.44 4.13
CA TYR A 151 -15.14 11.73 2.85
C TYR A 151 -15.01 12.72 1.69
N GLN A 152 -13.95 12.57 0.90
CA GLN A 152 -13.70 13.41 -0.26
C GLN A 152 -14.27 12.77 -1.53
N LYS A 153 -15.21 13.46 -2.19
CA LYS A 153 -15.77 13.04 -3.47
C LYS A 153 -15.97 14.25 -4.37
N GLU A 154 -15.48 14.17 -5.60
CA GLU A 154 -15.65 15.22 -6.63
C GLU A 154 -15.18 16.63 -6.18
N GLY A 155 -14.13 16.68 -5.35
CA GLY A 155 -13.59 17.94 -4.81
C GLY A 155 -14.41 18.54 -3.67
N GLN A 156 -15.48 17.87 -3.21
CA GLN A 156 -16.25 18.24 -2.04
C GLN A 156 -15.94 17.32 -0.86
N GLN A 157 -16.08 17.86 0.35
CA GLN A 157 -15.96 17.11 1.59
C GLN A 157 -17.34 16.84 2.17
N TYR A 158 -17.59 15.58 2.49
CA TYR A 158 -18.83 15.13 3.10
C TYR A 158 -18.52 14.65 4.53
N PRO A 159 -18.97 15.38 5.56
CA PRO A 159 -18.83 14.91 6.93
C PRO A 159 -19.81 13.76 7.19
N LEU A 160 -19.29 12.65 7.69
CA LEU A 160 -20.02 11.46 8.08
C LEU A 160 -19.84 11.24 9.58
N ARG A 161 -20.92 10.96 10.29
CA ARG A 161 -20.90 10.63 11.71
C ARG A 161 -20.33 9.23 11.93
N SER A 162 -19.84 8.97 13.14
CA SER A 162 -19.25 7.67 13.48
C SER A 162 -20.20 6.48 13.38
N ASP A 163 -21.51 6.69 13.48
CA ASP A 163 -22.55 5.66 13.29
C ASP A 163 -23.04 5.52 11.84
N GLU A 164 -22.54 6.37 10.94
CA GLU A 164 -22.76 6.31 9.48
C GLU A 164 -21.60 5.61 8.76
N VAL A 165 -20.52 5.28 9.46
CA VAL A 165 -19.33 4.64 8.90
C VAL A 165 -19.00 3.38 9.69
N LEU A 166 -18.97 2.25 9.00
CA LEU A 166 -18.30 1.05 9.49
C LEU A 166 -16.80 1.22 9.24
N HIS A 167 -16.05 1.51 10.30
CA HIS A 167 -14.59 1.55 10.26
C HIS A 167 -14.01 0.28 10.88
N ILE A 168 -13.22 -0.43 10.10
CA ILE A 168 -12.40 -1.55 10.55
C ILE A 168 -10.96 -1.06 10.56
N PRO A 169 -10.35 -0.86 11.74
CA PRO A 169 -8.95 -0.49 11.83
C PRO A 169 -8.04 -1.72 11.71
N GLY A 170 -6.89 -1.54 11.06
CA GLY A 170 -5.82 -2.52 11.01
C GLY A 170 -4.93 -2.51 12.25
N LEU A 171 -3.78 -3.18 12.15
CA LEU A 171 -2.80 -3.27 13.23
C LEU A 171 -2.23 -1.89 13.62
N GLY A 172 -1.77 -1.76 14.87
CA GLY A 172 -1.24 -0.49 15.37
C GLY A 172 -2.30 0.59 15.55
N PHE A 173 -3.56 0.19 15.78
CA PHE A 173 -4.67 1.11 16.01
C PHE A 173 -4.43 2.01 17.22
N ASP A 174 -4.40 3.32 16.98
CA ASP A 174 -4.13 4.35 17.99
C ASP A 174 -5.41 4.92 18.64
N GLY A 175 -6.57 4.33 18.32
CA GLY A 175 -7.89 4.84 18.71
C GLY A 175 -8.52 5.80 17.70
N VAL A 176 -7.85 6.07 16.57
CA VAL A 176 -8.38 6.85 15.44
C VAL A 176 -8.16 6.12 14.12
N VAL A 177 -6.96 5.60 13.82
CA VAL A 177 -6.66 4.83 12.59
C VAL A 177 -5.60 3.74 12.84
N GLY A 178 -5.61 2.70 11.99
CA GLY A 178 -4.55 1.68 11.94
C GLY A 178 -3.34 2.13 11.12
N HIS A 179 -2.21 1.46 11.30
CA HIS A 179 -1.00 1.68 10.51
C HIS A 179 -1.10 1.00 9.14
N SER A 180 -0.71 1.70 8.07
CA SER A 180 -0.58 1.11 6.73
C SER A 180 0.56 0.08 6.70
N PRO A 181 0.30 -1.19 6.36
CA PRO A 181 1.35 -2.20 6.18
C PRO A 181 2.34 -1.80 5.07
N ILE A 182 1.85 -1.20 3.98
CA ILE A 182 2.68 -0.72 2.87
C ILE A 182 3.66 0.35 3.35
N ALA A 183 3.20 1.30 4.15
CA ALA A 183 4.08 2.34 4.68
C ALA A 183 5.10 1.78 5.68
N MET A 184 4.72 0.80 6.50
CA MET A 184 5.64 0.12 7.41
C MET A 184 6.72 -0.68 6.64
N ALA A 185 6.34 -1.35 5.54
CA ALA A 185 7.22 -2.17 4.73
C ALA A 185 7.87 -1.42 3.54
N LYS A 186 7.73 -0.09 3.48
CA LYS A 186 8.08 0.70 2.28
C LYS A 186 9.53 0.53 1.82
N ASN A 187 10.47 0.35 2.74
CA ASN A 187 11.88 0.19 2.39
C ASN A 187 12.16 -1.16 1.72
N ALA A 188 11.58 -2.25 2.22
CA ALA A 188 11.70 -3.58 1.63
C ALA A 188 11.03 -3.62 0.25
N ILE A 189 9.82 -3.07 0.13
CA ILE A 189 9.09 -2.97 -1.15
C ILE A 189 9.88 -2.10 -2.14
N GLY A 190 10.40 -0.95 -1.71
CA GLY A 190 11.19 -0.07 -2.56
C GLY A 190 12.46 -0.74 -3.08
N MET A 191 13.13 -1.51 -2.21
CA MET A 191 14.30 -2.31 -2.58
C MET A 191 13.95 -3.41 -3.60
N ALA A 192 12.79 -4.08 -3.45
CA ALA A 192 12.29 -5.04 -4.41
C ALA A 192 12.03 -4.40 -5.79
N ILE A 193 11.35 -3.25 -5.82
CA ILE A 193 11.11 -2.47 -7.05
C ILE A 193 12.43 -2.05 -7.71
N ALA A 194 13.38 -1.54 -6.92
CA ALA A 194 14.69 -1.13 -7.44
C ALA A 194 15.47 -2.31 -8.05
N THR A 195 15.39 -3.47 -7.41
CA THR A 195 16.06 -4.70 -7.86
C THR A 195 15.42 -5.21 -9.15
N GLU A 196 14.09 -5.20 -9.23
CA GLU A 196 13.38 -5.58 -10.46
C GLU A 196 13.74 -4.65 -11.62
N GLU A 197 13.75 -3.33 -11.41
CA GLU A 197 14.13 -2.36 -12.43
C GLU A 197 15.60 -2.53 -12.87
N TYR A 198 16.49 -2.78 -11.92
CA TYR A 198 17.89 -3.07 -12.23
C TYR A 198 18.02 -4.30 -13.12
N GLY A 199 17.36 -5.41 -12.76
CA GLY A 199 17.36 -6.63 -13.55
C GLY A 199 16.76 -6.41 -14.95
N ALA A 200 15.63 -5.72 -15.03
CA ALA A 200 14.99 -5.39 -16.30
C ALA A 200 15.92 -4.58 -17.21
N LYS A 201 16.60 -3.56 -16.67
CA LYS A 201 17.59 -2.75 -17.41
C LYS A 201 18.81 -3.57 -17.83
N PHE A 202 19.31 -4.43 -16.96
CA PHE A 202 20.44 -5.32 -17.25
C PHE A 202 20.12 -6.24 -18.44
N PHE A 203 18.97 -6.91 -18.43
CA PHE A 203 18.55 -7.77 -19.54
C PHE A 203 18.16 -6.97 -20.79
N ALA A 204 17.53 -5.81 -20.64
CA ALA A 204 17.23 -4.92 -21.76
C ALA A 204 18.50 -4.42 -22.49
N ASN A 205 19.64 -4.35 -21.79
CA ASN A 205 20.96 -4.04 -22.35
C ASN A 205 21.74 -5.29 -22.79
N GLY A 206 21.08 -6.44 -22.95
CA GLY A 206 21.69 -7.67 -23.46
C GLY A 206 22.62 -8.36 -22.47
N ALA A 207 22.45 -8.14 -21.17
CA ALA A 207 23.30 -8.68 -20.09
C ALA A 207 24.79 -8.31 -20.23
N ASN A 208 25.11 -7.27 -21.02
CA ASN A 208 26.47 -6.79 -21.15
C ASN A 208 26.79 -5.87 -19.96
N PRO A 209 27.83 -6.19 -19.16
CA PRO A 209 28.31 -5.23 -18.19
C PRO A 209 28.86 -4.01 -18.92
N GLY A 210 28.78 -2.84 -18.29
CA GLY A 210 29.32 -1.61 -18.85
C GLY A 210 30.81 -1.73 -19.19
N GLY A 211 31.33 -0.77 -19.94
CA GLY A 211 32.76 -0.73 -20.24
C GLY A 211 33.24 0.69 -20.50
N VAL A 212 34.54 0.84 -20.50
CA VAL A 212 35.21 2.12 -20.76
C VAL A 212 35.75 2.08 -22.19
N LEU A 213 35.39 3.10 -22.98
CA LEU A 213 36.04 3.37 -24.26
C LEU A 213 37.28 4.22 -23.98
N GLU A 214 38.45 3.65 -24.23
CA GLU A 214 39.74 4.29 -24.03
C GLU A 214 40.32 4.75 -25.37
N HIS A 215 40.75 6.02 -25.43
CA HIS A 215 41.46 6.59 -26.57
C HIS A 215 42.83 7.11 -26.12
N PRO A 216 43.94 6.80 -26.82
CA PRO A 216 45.29 7.21 -26.42
C PRO A 216 45.57 8.71 -26.60
N GLY A 217 44.71 9.44 -27.32
CA GLY A 217 44.82 10.89 -27.57
C GLY A 217 43.56 11.67 -27.22
N ILE A 218 43.48 12.95 -27.61
CA ILE A 218 42.32 13.82 -27.34
C ILE A 218 41.12 13.40 -28.21
N VAL A 219 40.00 13.08 -27.56
CA VAL A 219 38.73 12.85 -28.24
C VAL A 219 38.10 14.19 -28.57
N LYS A 220 38.06 14.54 -29.86
CA LYS A 220 37.55 15.84 -30.34
C LYS A 220 36.03 16.00 -30.15
N ASP A 221 35.28 14.90 -30.19
CA ASP A 221 33.82 14.89 -30.02
C ASP A 221 33.36 13.66 -29.22
N PRO A 222 33.39 13.74 -27.88
CA PRO A 222 33.00 12.62 -27.02
C PRO A 222 31.52 12.24 -27.14
N ALA A 223 30.65 13.21 -27.47
CA ALA A 223 29.21 12.97 -27.57
C ALA A 223 28.88 12.10 -28.78
N ARG A 224 29.41 12.44 -29.95
CA ARG A 224 29.22 11.64 -31.18
C ARG A 224 29.72 10.21 -31.02
N VAL A 225 30.88 10.03 -30.40
CA VAL A 225 31.46 8.70 -30.16
C VAL A 225 30.55 7.88 -29.25
N ARG A 226 30.09 8.44 -28.12
CA ARG A 226 29.16 7.76 -27.22
C ARG A 226 27.85 7.39 -27.91
N ASP A 227 27.28 8.30 -28.70
CA ASP A 227 25.99 8.07 -29.36
C ASP A 227 26.12 7.03 -30.49
N SER A 228 27.25 7.01 -31.22
CA SER A 228 27.56 5.96 -32.20
C SER A 228 27.71 4.58 -31.54
N TRP A 229 28.35 4.52 -30.37
CA TRP A 229 28.49 3.29 -29.60
C TRP A 229 27.12 2.79 -29.12
N ASN A 230 26.31 3.67 -28.54
CA ASN A 230 24.97 3.34 -28.08
C ASN A 230 24.06 2.87 -29.22
N ALA A 231 24.15 3.48 -30.41
CA ALA A 231 23.37 3.05 -31.57
C ALA A 231 23.67 1.60 -32.00
N VAL A 232 24.90 1.13 -31.79
CA VAL A 232 25.36 -0.21 -32.20
C VAL A 232 25.21 -1.24 -31.09
N TYR A 233 25.31 -0.85 -29.81
CA TYR A 233 25.39 -1.76 -28.64
C TYR A 233 24.27 -1.63 -27.62
N GLN A 234 23.49 -0.54 -27.61
CA GLN A 234 22.41 -0.37 -26.66
C GLN A 234 21.15 -1.11 -27.11
N GLY A 235 20.50 -1.81 -26.18
CA GLY A 235 19.25 -2.54 -26.42
C GLY A 235 19.45 -4.01 -26.79
N SER A 236 18.44 -4.83 -26.44
CA SER A 236 18.48 -6.28 -26.59
C SER A 236 18.60 -6.74 -28.04
N SER A 237 18.04 -5.98 -29.00
CA SER A 237 18.13 -6.25 -30.44
C SER A 237 19.52 -6.04 -31.03
N ASN A 238 20.38 -5.31 -30.31
CA ASN A 238 21.74 -4.98 -30.72
C ASN A 238 22.78 -5.85 -30.00
N ALA A 239 22.34 -6.72 -29.08
CA ALA A 239 23.20 -7.67 -28.41
C ALA A 239 23.90 -8.57 -29.45
N HIS A 240 25.19 -8.87 -29.23
CA HIS A 240 26.03 -9.73 -30.08
C HIS A 240 26.40 -9.13 -31.47
N ARG A 241 26.15 -7.84 -31.71
CA ARG A 241 26.68 -7.17 -32.92
C ARG A 241 28.19 -6.96 -32.82
N VAL A 242 28.87 -7.03 -33.97
CA VAL A 242 30.31 -6.76 -34.05
C VAL A 242 30.54 -5.24 -33.96
N ALA A 243 31.29 -4.78 -32.96
CA ALA A 243 31.70 -3.38 -32.85
C ALA A 243 32.80 -3.06 -33.86
N VAL A 244 32.67 -1.95 -34.59
CA VAL A 244 33.79 -1.34 -35.30
C VAL A 244 34.14 -0.05 -34.56
N LEU A 245 35.34 0.01 -34.01
CA LEU A 245 35.85 1.15 -33.27
C LEU A 245 36.66 2.07 -34.20
N GLU A 246 36.59 3.38 -33.97
CA GLU A 246 37.44 4.35 -34.67
C GLU A 246 38.93 4.13 -34.35
N GLU A 247 39.82 4.62 -35.21
CA GLU A 247 41.26 4.34 -35.13
C GLU A 247 41.83 4.66 -33.73
N GLY A 248 42.45 3.66 -33.10
CA GLY A 248 43.08 3.80 -31.78
C GLY A 248 42.17 3.58 -30.57
N MET A 249 40.85 3.48 -30.75
CA MET A 249 39.91 3.20 -29.67
C MET A 249 39.98 1.75 -29.19
N LYS A 250 39.92 1.56 -27.87
CA LYS A 250 39.83 0.23 -27.24
C LYS A 250 38.64 0.18 -26.30
N PHE A 251 37.83 -0.89 -26.40
CA PHE A 251 36.79 -1.17 -25.42
C PHE A 251 37.37 -2.05 -24.32
N GLN A 252 37.41 -1.53 -23.10
CA GLN A 252 37.68 -2.32 -21.91
C GLN A 252 36.35 -2.72 -21.27
N SER A 253 36.02 -4.01 -21.36
CA SER A 253 34.86 -4.55 -20.64
C SER A 253 35.16 -4.53 -19.14
N ILE A 254 34.30 -3.87 -18.37
CA ILE A 254 34.28 -4.06 -16.92
C ILE A 254 33.57 -5.39 -16.71
N GLY A 255 34.22 -6.38 -16.10
CA GLY A 255 33.60 -7.67 -15.84
C GLY A 255 32.34 -7.53 -14.98
N ILE A 256 31.45 -8.53 -15.01
CA ILE A 256 30.26 -8.57 -14.16
C ILE A 256 30.71 -8.56 -12.69
N PRO A 257 30.43 -7.50 -11.91
CA PRO A 257 30.75 -7.47 -10.50
C PRO A 257 30.09 -8.65 -9.76
N PRO A 258 30.74 -9.23 -8.73
CA PRO A 258 30.19 -10.35 -7.97
C PRO A 258 28.79 -10.11 -7.41
N GLU A 259 28.42 -8.86 -7.08
CA GLU A 259 27.05 -8.54 -6.61
C GLU A 259 25.98 -8.80 -7.68
N GLN A 260 26.31 -8.62 -8.96
CA GLN A 260 25.39 -8.90 -10.07
C GLN A 260 25.20 -10.41 -10.28
N ALA A 261 26.23 -11.21 -9.97
CA ALA A 261 26.11 -12.67 -9.97
C ALA A 261 25.16 -13.17 -8.86
N GLN A 262 25.07 -12.44 -7.74
CA GLN A 262 24.15 -12.76 -6.64
C GLN A 262 22.73 -12.20 -6.82
N PHE A 263 22.43 -11.53 -7.94
CA PHE A 263 21.13 -10.91 -8.21
C PHE A 263 19.92 -11.86 -7.98
N ILE A 264 20.03 -13.12 -8.40
CA ILE A 264 18.97 -14.12 -8.23
C ILE A 264 18.73 -14.43 -6.74
N ALA A 265 19.78 -14.49 -5.92
CA ALA A 265 19.67 -14.72 -4.49
C ALA A 265 18.99 -13.53 -3.80
N THR A 266 19.38 -12.30 -4.14
CA THR A 266 18.75 -11.08 -3.64
C THR A 266 17.25 -11.05 -3.96
N ARG A 267 16.87 -11.39 -5.19
CA ARG A 267 15.46 -11.43 -5.60
C ARG A 267 14.64 -12.48 -4.84
N LYS A 268 15.22 -13.66 -4.58
CA LYS A 268 14.57 -14.69 -3.76
C LYS A 268 14.38 -14.25 -2.31
N PHE A 269 15.39 -13.60 -1.74
CA PHE A 269 15.31 -13.10 -0.36
C PHE A 269 14.24 -12.02 -0.21
N GLN A 270 14.13 -11.10 -1.18
CA GLN A 270 13.12 -10.03 -1.17
C GLN A 270 11.68 -10.54 -1.16
N ILE A 271 11.41 -11.66 -1.85
CA ILE A 271 10.07 -12.27 -1.80
C ILE A 271 9.76 -12.73 -0.38
N ASN A 272 10.72 -13.35 0.30
CA ASN A 272 10.55 -13.82 1.69
C ASN A 272 10.53 -12.69 2.71
N GLU A 273 11.11 -11.53 2.40
CA GLU A 273 11.05 -10.34 3.27
C GLU A 273 9.66 -9.67 3.22
N ILE A 274 8.96 -9.81 2.09
CA ILE A 274 7.60 -9.28 1.89
C ILE A 274 6.51 -10.27 2.35
N ALA A 275 6.75 -11.57 2.20
CA ALA A 275 5.81 -12.65 2.54
C ALA A 275 5.78 -12.97 4.03
#